data_AF-A0A183GLH8-F1
#
_entry.id   AF-A0A183GLH8-F1
#
_cell.length_a   1.000
_cell.length_b   1.000
_cell.length_c   1.000
_cell.angle_alpha   90.00
_cell.angle_beta   90.00
_cell.angle_gamma   90.00
#
_symmetry.space_group_name_H-M   'P 1'
#
loop_
_entity.id
_entity.type
_entity.pdbx_description
1 polymer ?
#
loop_
_entity_poly.entity_id
_entity_poly.type
_entity_poly.pdbx_seq_one_letter_code
_entity_poly.pdbx_strand_id
1 'polypeptide(L)'
;MYGLGEYHSYDHITSWMDDIQRNYPNRAKVVNIGTTEEGRPIKGIKIGTGVQRTDKRVVWIDGGIHAREWAAVHTVVYIIDRLIADYDTDPLVQRAVDQLSFYIFPVLNPDGYEFSRSGVSPTIRLWRKNRSSMICKKDRWFRERCCGGVDLNRNFDWFWGGRFEPFIVPFE
;
A
#
# COMPACT_ATOMS: atom_id res chain seq x y z
N MET A 1 -2.22 16.76 14.60
CA MET A 1 -3.43 16.47 13.79
C MET A 1 -2.96 16.21 12.36
N TYR A 2 -3.39 15.13 11.73
CA TYR A 2 -2.81 14.63 10.46
C TYR A 2 -3.05 15.55 9.24
N GLY A 3 -4.15 16.32 9.22
CA GLY A 3 -4.46 17.23 8.11
C GLY A 3 -4.85 16.50 6.83
N LEU A 4 -6.12 16.11 6.68
CA LEU A 4 -6.61 15.36 5.52
C LEU A 4 -6.72 16.18 4.22
N GLY A 5 -6.34 17.46 4.20
CA GLY A 5 -6.41 18.33 3.02
C GLY A 5 -5.24 18.19 2.04
N GLU A 6 -4.23 17.37 2.37
CA GLU A 6 -2.95 17.33 1.65
C GLU A 6 -2.47 15.89 1.43
N TYR A 7 -1.54 15.72 0.49
CA TYR A 7 -0.82 14.46 0.31
C TYR A 7 0.44 14.45 1.19
N HIS A 8 0.51 13.53 2.14
CA HIS A 8 1.60 13.44 3.14
C HIS A 8 2.71 12.46 2.80
N SER A 9 3.93 12.73 3.26
CA SER A 9 5.06 11.81 3.05
C SER A 9 4.81 10.48 3.75
N TYR A 10 5.52 9.44 3.33
CA TYR A 10 5.51 8.13 3.97
C TYR A 10 5.85 8.24 5.47
N ASP A 11 6.83 9.07 5.83
CA ASP A 11 7.24 9.27 7.24
C ASP A 11 6.13 9.93 8.06
N HIS A 12 5.40 10.89 7.48
CA HIS A 12 4.28 11.53 8.16
C HIS A 12 3.10 10.56 8.32
N ILE A 13 2.77 9.77 7.28
CA ILE A 13 1.74 8.72 7.34
C ILE A 13 2.07 7.69 8.43
N THR A 14 3.31 7.21 8.47
CA THR A 14 3.72 6.17 9.44
C THR A 14 3.81 6.70 10.86
N SER A 15 4.33 7.92 11.06
CA SER A 15 4.31 8.58 12.37
C SER A 15 2.88 8.76 12.88
N TRP A 16 1.93 9.12 12.00
CA TRP A 16 0.53 9.23 12.38
C TRP A 16 -0.12 7.89 12.73
N MET A 17 0.21 6.80 12.03
CA MET A 17 -0.23 5.46 12.44
C MET A 17 0.35 5.07 13.82
N ASP A 18 1.61 5.42 14.10
CA ASP A 18 2.23 5.23 15.42
C ASP A 18 1.49 6.05 16.50
N ASP A 19 1.04 7.27 16.19
CA ASP A 19 0.18 8.09 17.08
C ASP A 19 -1.17 7.43 17.35
N ILE A 20 -1.83 6.89 16.31
CA ILE A 20 -3.11 6.19 16.46
C ILE A 20 -2.96 4.99 17.40
N GLN A 21 -1.92 4.18 17.23
CA GLN A 21 -1.66 3.06 18.15
C GLN A 21 -1.47 3.53 19.59
N ARG A 22 -0.72 4.63 19.80
CA ARG A 22 -0.49 5.17 21.15
C ARG A 22 -1.77 5.68 21.82
N ASN A 23 -2.64 6.33 21.05
CA ASN A 23 -3.89 6.90 21.56
C ASN A 23 -5.02 5.88 21.70
N TYR A 24 -5.01 4.81 20.89
CA TYR A 24 -6.05 3.78 20.85
C TYR A 24 -5.48 2.35 20.97
N PRO A 25 -4.67 2.03 22.01
CA PRO A 25 -3.91 0.78 22.08
C PRO A 25 -4.75 -0.50 22.14
N ASN A 26 -6.02 -0.39 22.55
CA ASN A 26 -6.96 -1.52 22.59
C ASN A 26 -7.64 -1.81 21.24
N ARG A 27 -7.57 -0.86 20.30
CA ARG A 27 -8.25 -0.90 18.99
C ARG A 27 -7.31 -0.81 17.80
N ALA A 28 -6.08 -0.34 17.97
CA ALA A 28 -5.14 -0.10 16.90
C ALA A 28 -3.75 -0.69 17.21
N LYS A 29 -3.12 -1.31 16.21
CA LYS A 29 -1.77 -1.85 16.29
C LYS A 29 -1.05 -1.67 14.96
N VAL A 30 0.09 -1.00 14.95
CA VAL A 30 0.95 -0.89 13.77
C VAL A 30 1.56 -2.25 13.47
N VAL A 31 1.55 -2.61 12.19
CA VAL A 31 2.07 -3.87 11.67
C VAL A 31 3.11 -3.60 10.60
N ASN A 32 4.14 -4.42 10.55
CA ASN A 32 5.15 -4.40 9.49
C ASN A 32 5.14 -5.74 8.77
N ILE A 33 5.01 -5.74 7.44
CA ILE A 33 4.96 -6.96 6.63
C ILE A 33 6.25 -7.24 5.85
N GLY A 34 7.23 -6.34 5.92
CA GLY A 34 8.50 -6.52 5.23
C GLY A 34 9.32 -5.24 5.17
N THR A 35 10.34 -5.27 4.36
CA THR A 35 11.22 -4.13 4.10
C THR A 35 11.39 -3.98 2.60
N THR A 36 11.36 -2.75 2.11
CA THR A 36 11.57 -2.42 0.70
C THR A 36 13.04 -2.56 0.29
N GLU A 37 13.33 -2.44 -1.01
CA GLU A 37 14.71 -2.48 -1.53
C GLU A 37 15.59 -1.36 -0.93
N GLU A 38 15.04 -0.15 -0.80
CA GLU A 38 15.77 1.00 -0.23
C GLU A 38 15.72 1.02 1.32
N GLY A 39 15.24 -0.05 1.97
CA GLY A 39 15.33 -0.23 3.42
C GLY A 39 14.16 0.34 4.24
N ARG A 40 13.07 0.80 3.60
CA ARG A 40 11.89 1.31 4.32
C ARG A 40 10.99 0.16 4.78
N PRO A 41 10.44 0.18 6.00
CA PRO A 41 9.50 -0.85 6.42
C PRO A 41 8.18 -0.75 5.63
N ILE A 42 7.50 -1.85 5.38
CA ILE A 42 6.17 -1.83 4.76
C ILE A 42 5.14 -1.83 5.90
N LYS A 43 4.95 -0.63 6.46
CA LYS A 43 4.06 -0.40 7.61
C LYS A 43 2.60 -0.26 7.18
N GLY A 44 1.73 -0.85 7.98
CA GLY A 44 0.29 -0.64 7.97
C GLY A 44 -0.26 -0.61 9.40
N ILE A 45 -1.57 -0.58 9.53
CA ILE A 45 -2.26 -0.58 10.83
C ILE A 45 -3.37 -1.62 10.86
N LYS A 46 -3.41 -2.40 11.95
CA LYS A 46 -4.52 -3.27 12.31
C LYS A 46 -5.51 -2.48 13.16
N ILE A 47 -6.78 -2.40 12.74
CA ILE A 47 -7.87 -1.76 13.47
C ILE A 47 -8.97 -2.78 13.78
N GLY A 48 -9.39 -2.86 15.03
CA GLY A 48 -10.43 -3.78 15.50
C GLY A 48 -10.42 -3.90 17.03
N THR A 49 -11.58 -4.11 17.65
CA THR A 49 -11.61 -4.39 19.09
C THR A 49 -10.95 -5.73 19.40
N GLY A 50 -10.24 -5.77 20.53
CA GLY A 50 -9.40 -6.90 20.90
C GLY A 50 -8.26 -7.08 19.89
N VAL A 51 -7.50 -6.02 19.61
CA VAL A 51 -6.51 -5.97 18.51
C VAL A 51 -5.45 -7.09 18.52
N GLN A 52 -5.26 -7.78 19.65
CA GLN A 52 -4.37 -8.95 19.76
C GLN A 52 -5.02 -10.28 19.32
N ARG A 53 -6.35 -10.33 19.17
CA ARG A 53 -7.10 -11.50 18.70
C ARG A 53 -6.76 -11.83 17.25
N THR A 54 -6.70 -13.13 16.97
CA THR A 54 -6.41 -13.68 15.64
C THR A 54 -7.57 -14.48 15.05
N ASP A 55 -8.67 -14.63 15.79
CA ASP A 55 -9.86 -15.39 15.41
C ASP A 55 -10.96 -14.54 14.73
N LYS A 56 -10.82 -13.20 14.73
CA LYS A 56 -11.74 -12.29 14.04
C LYS A 56 -11.54 -12.37 12.52
N ARG A 57 -12.63 -12.25 11.77
CA ARG A 57 -12.58 -12.15 10.30
C ARG A 57 -11.78 -10.93 9.87
N VAL A 58 -11.00 -11.08 8.80
CA VAL A 58 -10.07 -10.06 8.33
C VAL A 58 -10.60 -9.38 7.08
N VAL A 59 -10.43 -8.06 7.04
CA VAL A 59 -10.53 -7.25 5.82
C VAL A 59 -9.16 -6.67 5.52
N TRP A 60 -8.66 -6.89 4.32
CA TRP A 60 -7.40 -6.34 3.83
C TRP A 60 -7.66 -5.17 2.90
N ILE A 61 -7.02 -4.03 3.16
CA ILE A 61 -7.12 -2.83 2.33
C ILE A 61 -5.70 -2.31 2.12
N ASP A 62 -5.26 -2.20 0.87
CA ASP A 62 -4.01 -1.55 0.54
C ASP A 62 -4.19 -0.44 -0.50
N GLY A 63 -3.26 0.52 -0.44
CA GLY A 63 -3.14 1.63 -1.37
C GLY A 63 -1.69 1.81 -1.79
N GLY A 64 -1.48 2.60 -2.84
CA GLY A 64 -0.14 3.00 -3.24
C GLY A 64 0.75 1.86 -3.74
N ILE A 65 0.18 0.76 -4.27
CA ILE A 65 0.98 -0.25 -5.00
C ILE A 65 1.68 0.37 -6.21
N HIS A 66 1.05 1.34 -6.86
CA HIS A 66 1.68 2.23 -7.83
C HIS A 66 2.00 3.58 -7.20
N ALA A 67 3.25 3.98 -7.32
CA ALA A 67 3.83 5.16 -6.67
C ALA A 67 3.06 6.48 -6.91
N ARG A 68 2.75 6.80 -8.18
CA ARG A 68 2.10 8.06 -8.58
C ARG A 68 0.64 8.23 -8.17
N GLU A 69 -0.05 7.17 -7.74
CA GLU A 69 -1.49 7.14 -7.50
C GLU A 69 -1.84 7.68 -6.11
N TRP A 70 -1.43 8.93 -5.82
CA TRP A 70 -1.50 9.53 -4.48
C TRP A 70 -2.92 9.61 -3.90
N ALA A 71 -3.94 9.72 -4.76
CA ALA A 71 -5.34 9.69 -4.33
C ALA A 71 -5.72 8.35 -3.66
N ALA A 72 -5.16 7.23 -4.12
CA ALA A 72 -5.39 5.93 -3.51
C ALA A 72 -4.77 5.86 -2.11
N VAL A 73 -3.53 6.34 -1.96
CA VAL A 73 -2.86 6.46 -0.64
C VAL A 73 -3.72 7.29 0.32
N HIS A 74 -4.17 8.46 -0.14
CA HIS A 74 -4.98 9.37 0.66
C HIS A 74 -6.34 8.78 1.03
N THR A 75 -6.99 8.06 0.12
CA THR A 75 -8.28 7.41 0.39
C THR A 75 -8.12 6.32 1.45
N VAL A 76 -7.04 5.55 1.42
CA VAL A 76 -6.77 4.52 2.43
C VAL A 76 -6.47 5.14 3.79
N VAL A 77 -5.73 6.25 3.82
CA VAL A 77 -5.56 7.07 5.02
C VAL A 77 -6.91 7.59 5.56
N TYR A 78 -7.79 8.07 4.68
CA TYR A 78 -9.11 8.54 5.08
C TYR A 78 -9.94 7.41 5.71
N ILE A 79 -9.86 6.19 5.17
CA ILE A 79 -10.52 5.01 5.78
C ILE A 79 -10.00 4.76 7.20
N ILE A 80 -8.68 4.84 7.43
CA ILE A 80 -8.09 4.72 8.78
C ILE A 80 -8.70 5.78 9.72
N ASP A 81 -8.76 7.03 9.27
CA ASP A 81 -9.30 8.13 10.06
C ASP A 81 -10.78 7.90 10.44
N ARG A 82 -11.62 7.52 9.47
CA ARG A 82 -13.05 7.22 9.72
C ARG A 82 -13.25 6.06 10.70
N LEU A 83 -12.49 4.98 10.55
CA LEU A 83 -12.60 3.81 11.45
C LEU A 83 -12.21 4.14 12.90
N ILE A 84 -11.33 5.13 13.12
CA ILE A 84 -10.92 5.57 14.45
C ILE A 84 -11.86 6.64 15.01
N ALA A 85 -12.12 7.69 14.23
CA ALA A 85 -12.86 8.88 14.66
C ALA A 85 -14.34 8.60 14.88
N ASP A 86 -14.95 7.76 14.03
CA ASP A 86 -16.40 7.55 14.04
C ASP A 86 -16.81 6.33 14.86
N TYR A 87 -15.87 5.61 15.50
CA TYR A 87 -16.17 4.39 16.27
C TYR A 87 -17.16 4.61 17.42
N ASP A 88 -17.06 5.75 18.11
CA ASP A 88 -17.89 6.05 19.28
C ASP A 88 -19.20 6.80 18.90
N THR A 89 -19.37 7.16 17.62
CA THR A 89 -20.46 8.03 17.14
C THR A 89 -21.30 7.42 16.02
N ASP A 90 -20.73 6.54 15.19
CA ASP A 90 -21.42 5.83 14.10
C ASP A 90 -21.63 4.34 14.45
N PRO A 91 -22.88 3.88 14.64
CA PRO A 91 -23.19 2.48 14.96
C PRO A 91 -22.73 1.46 13.90
N LEU A 92 -22.64 1.85 12.63
CA LEU A 92 -22.17 0.99 11.56
C LEU A 92 -20.66 0.78 11.66
N VAL A 93 -19.90 1.86 11.89
CA VAL A 93 -18.44 1.81 12.10
C VAL A 93 -18.13 1.00 13.36
N GLN A 94 -18.83 1.26 14.47
CA GLN A 94 -18.67 0.51 15.72
C GLN A 94 -18.84 -0.99 15.48
N ARG A 95 -19.98 -1.39 14.88
CA ARG A 95 -20.26 -2.80 14.57
C ARG A 95 -19.20 -3.43 13.68
N ALA A 96 -18.72 -2.71 12.66
CA ALA A 96 -17.69 -3.20 11.76
C ALA A 96 -16.36 -3.44 12.50
N VAL A 97 -15.89 -2.48 13.29
CA VAL A 97 -14.65 -2.59 14.09
C VAL A 97 -14.78 -3.66 15.18
N ASP A 98 -15.99 -3.87 15.71
CA ASP A 98 -16.26 -4.92 16.70
C ASP A 98 -16.20 -6.32 16.13
N GLN A 99 -16.69 -6.52 14.91
CA GLN A 99 -16.79 -7.84 14.30
C GLN A 99 -15.59 -8.21 13.43
N LEU A 100 -14.88 -7.22 12.88
CA LEU A 100 -13.81 -7.41 11.90
C LEU A 100 -12.45 -6.93 12.44
N SER A 101 -11.38 -7.42 11.82
CA SER A 101 -10.04 -6.85 11.93
C SER A 101 -9.64 -6.30 10.57
N PHE A 102 -9.47 -4.98 10.47
CA PHE A 102 -9.00 -4.31 9.28
C PHE A 102 -7.48 -4.25 9.29
N TYR A 103 -6.84 -4.82 8.28
CA TYR A 103 -5.41 -4.66 8.02
C TYR A 103 -5.26 -3.69 6.87
N ILE A 104 -4.75 -2.49 7.18
CA ILE A 104 -4.76 -1.37 6.26
C ILE A 104 -3.33 -0.90 5.98
N PHE A 105 -2.94 -0.89 4.70
CA PHE A 105 -1.60 -0.51 4.24
C PHE A 105 -1.70 0.66 3.26
N PRO A 106 -1.60 1.92 3.74
CA PRO A 106 -1.77 3.09 2.87
C PRO A 106 -0.74 3.20 1.75
N VAL A 107 0.49 2.73 2.00
CA VAL A 107 1.61 2.83 1.06
C VAL A 107 2.30 1.47 0.94
N LEU A 108 1.83 0.64 0.00
CA LEU A 108 2.42 -0.68 -0.25
C LEU A 108 3.78 -0.60 -0.99
N ASN A 109 4.04 0.51 -1.70
CA ASN A 109 5.30 0.81 -2.38
C ASN A 109 5.98 2.08 -1.80
N PRO A 110 6.54 2.05 -0.57
CA PRO A 110 7.15 3.21 0.07
C PRO A 110 8.22 3.90 -0.78
N ASP A 111 9.16 3.14 -1.35
CA ASP A 111 10.27 3.71 -2.12
C ASP A 111 9.77 4.42 -3.37
N GLY A 112 8.85 3.80 -4.10
CA GLY A 112 8.26 4.41 -5.29
C GLY A 112 7.46 5.66 -4.93
N TYR A 113 6.67 5.61 -3.86
CA TYR A 113 5.88 6.74 -3.39
C TYR A 113 6.76 7.95 -3.06
N GLU A 114 7.79 7.76 -2.24
CA GLU A 114 8.75 8.81 -1.91
C GLU A 114 9.50 9.33 -3.14
N PHE A 115 9.92 8.43 -4.04
CA PHE A 115 10.52 8.85 -5.31
C PHE A 115 9.56 9.75 -6.09
N SER A 116 8.28 9.40 -6.22
CA SER A 116 7.31 10.22 -6.95
C SER A 116 7.07 11.60 -6.33
N ARG A 117 7.30 11.74 -5.01
CA ARG A 117 7.19 13.01 -4.26
C ARG A 117 8.44 13.86 -4.31
N SER A 118 9.60 13.27 -4.66
CA SER A 118 10.90 13.96 -4.64
C SER A 118 11.07 15.04 -5.71
N GLY A 119 10.14 15.16 -6.65
CA GLY A 119 10.20 16.17 -7.69
C GLY A 119 8.95 16.26 -8.57
N VAL A 120 8.78 17.40 -9.24
CA VAL A 120 7.60 17.70 -10.08
C VAL A 120 7.78 17.31 -11.55
N SER A 121 8.99 16.95 -11.97
CA SER A 121 9.25 16.45 -13.33
C SER A 121 8.35 15.25 -13.64
N PRO A 122 7.78 15.13 -14.86
CA PRO A 122 7.00 13.96 -15.26
C PRO A 122 7.74 12.63 -15.05
N THR A 123 9.07 12.59 -15.24
CA THR A 123 9.88 11.38 -15.03
C THR A 123 9.90 10.91 -13.57
N ILE A 124 9.65 11.82 -12.64
CA ILE A 124 9.64 11.58 -11.19
C ILE A 124 8.19 11.42 -10.72
N ARG A 125 7.37 12.45 -10.90
CA ARG A 125 5.98 12.49 -10.41
C ARG A 125 5.10 11.39 -10.98
N LEU A 126 5.35 10.95 -12.22
CA LEU A 126 4.59 9.89 -12.88
C LEU A 126 5.24 8.51 -12.75
N TRP A 127 6.25 8.36 -11.87
CA TRP A 127 6.83 7.06 -11.55
C TRP A 127 5.77 6.12 -10.98
N ARG A 128 5.78 4.87 -11.46
CA ARG A 128 4.75 3.86 -11.14
C ARG A 128 5.30 2.66 -10.37
N LYS A 129 6.50 2.22 -10.75
CA LYS A 129 7.11 0.94 -10.34
C LYS A 129 7.64 0.99 -8.91
N ASN A 130 8.13 -0.15 -8.39
CA ASN A 130 9.01 -0.11 -7.22
C ASN A 130 10.39 0.50 -7.56
N ARG A 131 11.31 0.47 -6.61
CA ARG A 131 12.68 1.00 -6.74
C ARG A 131 13.76 -0.09 -6.68
N SER A 132 13.43 -1.30 -7.13
CA SER A 132 14.44 -2.37 -7.29
C SER A 132 15.64 -1.90 -8.11
N SER A 133 16.82 -2.42 -7.73
CA SER A 133 18.11 -2.09 -8.31
C SER A 133 18.10 -2.07 -9.85
N MET A 134 18.89 -1.16 -10.42
CA MET A 134 18.96 -1.00 -11.87
C MET A 134 19.72 -2.16 -12.53
N ILE A 135 19.10 -2.79 -13.53
CA ILE A 135 19.72 -3.87 -14.31
C ILE A 135 20.06 -3.33 -15.70
N CYS A 136 21.32 -3.46 -16.11
CA CYS A 136 21.81 -3.11 -17.43
C CYS A 136 21.87 -4.33 -18.34
N LYS A 137 21.22 -4.25 -19.52
CA LYS A 137 21.25 -5.29 -20.56
C LYS A 137 21.45 -4.66 -21.94
N LYS A 138 22.14 -5.37 -22.83
CA LYS A 138 22.21 -4.98 -24.25
C LYS A 138 20.87 -5.27 -24.92
N ASP A 139 20.34 -4.28 -25.63
CA ASP A 139 19.14 -4.47 -26.46
C ASP A 139 19.48 -5.22 -27.76
N ARG A 140 18.46 -5.53 -28.58
CA ARG A 140 18.62 -6.23 -29.88
C ARG A 140 19.53 -5.50 -30.89
N TRP A 141 19.89 -4.25 -30.61
CA TRP A 141 20.76 -3.40 -31.44
C TRP A 141 22.12 -3.17 -30.75
N PHE A 142 22.50 -4.02 -29.80
CA PHE A 142 23.75 -3.97 -29.03
C PHE A 142 23.96 -2.70 -28.20
N ARG A 143 22.91 -1.92 -27.94
CA ARG A 143 23.01 -0.74 -27.05
C ARG A 143 22.79 -1.14 -25.61
N GLU A 144 23.63 -0.66 -24.70
CA GLU A 144 23.43 -0.87 -23.28
C GLU A 144 22.24 -0.04 -22.78
N ARG A 145 21.27 -0.71 -22.17
CA ARG A 145 20.11 -0.08 -21.54
C ARG A 145 20.00 -0.52 -20.09
N CYS A 146 19.92 0.45 -19.20
CA CYS A 146 19.76 0.23 -17.79
C CYS A 146 18.34 0.62 -17.35
N CYS A 147 17.66 -0.28 -16.63
CA CYS A 147 16.30 -0.05 -16.15
C CYS A 147 16.18 -0.56 -14.71
N GLY A 148 15.64 0.30 -13.83
CA GLY A 148 15.29 -0.08 -12.45
C GLY A 148 13.77 -0.15 -12.27
N GLY A 149 13.34 -0.90 -11.27
CA GLY A 149 11.94 -1.04 -10.90
C GLY A 149 11.15 -2.08 -11.70
N VAL A 150 10.23 -2.77 -11.03
CA VAL A 150 9.20 -3.65 -11.61
C VAL A 150 7.80 -3.09 -11.31
N ASP A 151 6.83 -3.41 -12.17
CA ASP A 151 5.42 -3.13 -11.86
C ASP A 151 4.94 -4.17 -10.83
N LEU A 152 4.67 -3.72 -9.61
CA LEU A 152 4.29 -4.60 -8.50
C LEU A 152 2.97 -5.33 -8.78
N ASN A 153 2.02 -4.70 -9.49
CA ASN A 153 0.75 -5.34 -9.85
C ASN A 153 0.85 -6.21 -11.12
N ARG A 154 2.06 -6.52 -11.56
CA ARG A 154 2.36 -7.56 -12.57
C ARG A 154 3.35 -8.59 -12.04
N ASN A 155 3.59 -8.60 -10.73
CA ASN A 155 4.59 -9.43 -10.06
C ASN A 155 3.99 -10.45 -9.09
N PHE A 156 2.66 -10.60 -9.07
CA PHE A 156 2.00 -11.69 -8.36
C PHE A 156 2.13 -12.99 -9.15
N ASP A 157 2.19 -14.11 -8.44
CA ASP A 157 2.20 -15.46 -9.01
C ASP A 157 0.80 -15.89 -9.46
N TRP A 158 0.22 -15.11 -10.37
CA TRP A 158 -1.07 -15.35 -10.97
C TRP A 158 -1.01 -14.97 -12.45
N PHE A 159 -1.01 -15.98 -13.33
CA PHE A 159 -0.78 -15.81 -14.76
C PHE A 159 0.47 -14.96 -15.08
N TRP A 160 1.54 -15.13 -14.29
CA TRP A 160 2.76 -14.36 -14.40
C TRP A 160 3.45 -14.57 -15.75
N GLY A 161 3.77 -13.47 -16.45
CA GLY A 161 4.38 -13.52 -17.79
C GLY A 161 3.50 -14.14 -18.88
N GLY A 162 2.19 -14.25 -18.64
CA GLY A 162 1.26 -15.07 -19.41
C GLY A 162 1.40 -14.95 -20.93
N ARG A 163 1.63 -16.13 -21.57
CA ARG A 163 1.34 -16.39 -22.99
C ARG A 163 -0.12 -16.83 -23.08
N PHE A 164 -0.88 -16.25 -24.00
CA PHE A 164 -2.18 -16.80 -24.40
C PHE A 164 -1.93 -18.15 -25.09
N GLU A 165 -2.23 -19.25 -24.42
CA GLU A 165 -2.67 -20.46 -25.12
C GLU A 165 -4.13 -20.18 -25.55
N PRO A 166 -4.46 -20.18 -26.86
CA PRO A 166 -5.85 -20.03 -27.27
C PRO A 166 -6.64 -21.22 -26.71
N PHE A 167 -7.66 -20.93 -25.91
CA PHE A 167 -8.67 -21.92 -25.55
C PHE A 167 -9.35 -22.41 -26.84
N ILE A 168 -8.86 -23.50 -27.42
CA ILE A 168 -9.67 -24.31 -28.32
C ILE A 168 -10.63 -25.08 -27.41
N VAL A 169 -11.81 -24.52 -27.22
CA VAL A 169 -12.95 -25.31 -26.73
C VAL A 169 -13.37 -26.19 -27.91
N PRO A 170 -13.33 -27.53 -27.81
CA PRO A 170 -13.96 -28.36 -28.83
C PRO A 170 -15.46 -28.07 -28.75
N PHE A 171 -16.05 -27.62 -29.87
CA PHE A 171 -17.49 -27.66 -30.02
C PHE A 171 -17.89 -29.13 -30.14
N GLU A 172 -18.67 -29.62 -29.17
CA GLU A 172 -19.55 -30.78 -29.36
C GLU A 172 -20.77 -30.37 -30.21
#